data_AF-A0A6P1ZK81-F1
#
_entry.id   AF-A0A6P1ZK81-F1
#
_cell.length_a   1.000
_cell.length_b   1.000
_cell.length_c   1.000
_cell.angle_alpha   90.00
_cell.angle_beta   90.00
_cell.angle_gamma   90.00
#
_symmetry.space_group_name_H-M   'P 1'
#
loop_
_entity.id
_entity.type
_entity.pdbx_description
1 polymer ?
#
loop_
_entity_poly.entity_id
_entity_poly.type
_entity_poly.pdbx_seq_one_letter_code
_entity_poly.pdbx_strand_id
1 'polypeptide(L)'
;MFQKPAAPLLAGVLCCALLALSAGCPRFQKEDVEKEFNNFVALHQEVNVYTAIVFTMKNNGVIDNSTASYFISKIFATKLHIESILDIIFFYRHSDFGNYDNYIRILEYVNSRLDSLTSTLALQRQTIKDGAPEIDNTAYRRFIEDYTEYLGRIITQVAVLKAKAK
;
A
#
# COMPACT_ATOMS: atom_id res chain seq x y z
N MET A 1 51.42 52.02 14.01
CA MET A 1 49.97 51.84 14.26
C MET A 1 49.55 50.56 13.57
N PHE A 2 49.36 49.49 14.34
CA PHE A 2 48.94 48.18 13.84
C PHE A 2 47.42 48.07 13.93
N GLN A 3 46.75 47.86 12.80
CA GLN A 3 45.33 47.50 12.76
C GLN A 3 45.21 46.04 12.32
N LYS A 4 44.67 45.22 13.23
CA LYS A 4 44.36 43.78 13.08
C LYS A 4 43.25 43.56 12.04
N PRO A 5 43.27 42.48 11.25
CA PRO A 5 42.05 41.89 10.71
C PRO A 5 41.44 40.96 11.78
N ALA A 6 40.23 41.28 12.23
CA ALA A 6 39.40 40.38 13.02
C ALA A 6 38.43 39.67 12.08
N ALA A 7 38.76 38.45 11.66
CA ALA A 7 37.78 37.49 11.16
C ALA A 7 38.36 36.06 11.26
N PRO A 8 38.02 35.32 12.34
CA PRO A 8 37.80 33.89 12.16
C PRO A 8 36.67 33.43 13.07
N LEU A 9 35.41 33.74 12.74
CA LEU A 9 34.26 33.21 13.49
C LEU A 9 33.08 32.77 12.62
N LEU A 10 33.17 32.90 11.29
CA LEU A 10 32.08 32.54 10.38
C LEU A 10 32.30 31.22 9.62
N ALA A 11 33.50 30.64 9.64
CA ALA A 11 33.77 29.37 8.94
C ALA A 11 33.38 28.11 9.73
N GLY A 12 33.26 28.20 11.06
CA GLY A 12 32.93 27.06 11.93
C GLY A 12 31.43 26.76 12.05
N VAL A 13 30.57 27.76 11.83
CA VAL A 13 29.11 27.61 12.03
C VAL A 13 28.43 27.03 10.78
N LEU A 14 29.01 27.23 9.59
CA LEU A 14 28.47 26.69 8.34
C LEU A 14 28.68 25.17 8.19
N CYS A 15 29.78 24.60 8.71
CA CYS A 15 29.98 23.14 8.66
C CYS A 15 29.07 22.38 9.65
N CYS A 16 28.76 22.94 10.82
CA CYS A 16 27.82 22.31 11.75
C CYS A 16 26.36 22.46 11.30
N ALA A 17 26.01 23.54 10.59
CA ALA A 17 24.68 23.70 10.00
C ALA A 17 24.43 22.75 8.82
N LEU A 18 25.46 22.37 8.06
CA LEU A 18 25.36 21.40 6.97
C LEU A 18 25.26 19.94 7.47
N LEU A 19 25.83 19.63 8.64
CA LEU A 19 25.64 18.32 9.29
C LEU A 19 24.32 18.22 10.09
N ALA A 20 23.71 19.34 10.47
CA ALA A 20 22.37 19.36 11.03
C ALA A 20 21.27 19.27 9.95
N LEU A 21 21.60 19.54 8.68
CA LEU A 21 20.71 19.38 7.53
C LEU A 21 20.70 17.95 6.95
N SER A 22 21.46 17.00 7.49
CA SER A 22 21.22 15.58 7.26
C SER A 22 20.13 14.99 8.17
N ALA A 23 19.49 15.82 9.00
CA ALA A 23 18.23 15.48 9.65
C ALA A 23 17.11 15.43 8.61
N GLY A 24 16.95 14.25 8.03
CA GLY A 24 15.72 13.83 7.36
C GLY A 24 15.55 14.37 5.95
N CYS A 25 16.25 13.77 4.98
CA CYS A 25 15.48 13.38 3.80
C CYS A 25 14.24 12.63 4.32
N PRO A 26 13.02 12.90 3.81
CA PRO A 26 11.83 12.13 4.16
C PRO A 26 11.91 10.74 3.51
N ARG A 27 13.04 10.05 3.70
CA ARG A 27 13.22 8.64 3.40
C ARG A 27 12.32 7.90 4.39
N PHE A 28 11.26 7.28 3.87
CA PHE A 28 10.42 6.26 4.51
C PHE A 28 10.88 5.91 5.94
N GLN A 29 10.45 6.71 6.94
CA GLN A 29 10.93 6.52 8.31
C GLN A 29 10.40 5.20 8.85
N LYS A 30 11.14 4.52 9.73
CA LYS A 30 10.69 3.23 10.30
C LYS A 30 9.29 3.32 10.95
N GLU A 31 8.93 4.50 11.46
CA GLU A 31 7.59 4.81 11.99
C GLU A 31 6.50 4.87 10.91
N ASP A 32 6.83 5.37 9.71
CA ASP A 32 5.92 5.33 8.55
C ASP A 32 5.66 3.90 8.09
N VAL A 33 6.69 3.03 8.11
CA VAL A 33 6.56 1.60 7.75
C VAL A 33 5.53 0.90 8.63
N GLU A 34 5.57 1.14 9.95
CA GLU A 34 4.70 0.47 10.91
C GLU A 34 3.24 0.91 10.77
N LYS A 35 3.02 2.21 10.51
CA LYS A 35 1.69 2.71 10.17
C LYS A 35 1.15 2.05 8.91
N GLU A 36 1.94 1.98 7.84
CA GLU A 36 1.50 1.34 6.59
C GLU A 36 1.24 -0.16 6.79
N PHE A 37 2.09 -0.86 7.54
CA PHE A 37 1.88 -2.26 7.90
C PHE A 37 0.53 -2.47 8.59
N ASN A 38 0.23 -1.68 9.63
CA ASN A 38 -1.02 -1.79 10.38
C ASN A 38 -2.26 -1.46 9.50
N ASN A 39 -2.14 -0.51 8.57
CA ASN A 39 -3.22 -0.23 7.62
C ASN A 39 -3.50 -1.45 6.72
N PHE A 40 -2.47 -2.13 6.22
CA PHE A 40 -2.65 -3.32 5.40
C PHE A 40 -3.11 -4.54 6.20
N VAL A 41 -2.73 -4.67 7.48
CA VAL A 41 -3.29 -5.68 8.37
C VAL A 41 -4.79 -5.46 8.56
N ALA A 42 -5.25 -4.22 8.77
CA ALA A 42 -6.67 -3.91 8.88
C ALA A 42 -7.43 -4.25 7.58
N LEU A 43 -6.86 -3.88 6.42
CA LEU A 43 -7.44 -4.25 5.11
C LEU A 43 -7.48 -5.76 4.90
N HIS A 44 -6.45 -6.51 5.34
CA HIS A 44 -6.42 -7.98 5.28
C HIS A 44 -7.53 -8.60 6.13
N GLN A 45 -7.78 -8.07 7.32
CA GLN A 45 -8.85 -8.56 8.19
C GLN A 45 -10.22 -8.26 7.58
N GLU A 46 -10.41 -7.07 7.00
CA GLU A 46 -11.65 -6.63 6.37
C GLU A 46 -12.06 -7.51 5.17
N VAL A 47 -11.10 -8.11 4.44
CA VAL A 47 -11.39 -9.00 3.31
C VAL A 47 -12.29 -10.19 3.69
N ASN A 48 -12.20 -10.64 4.94
CA ASN A 48 -13.00 -11.77 5.44
C ASN A 48 -14.47 -11.38 5.61
N VAL A 49 -14.78 -10.09 5.80
CA VAL A 49 -16.16 -9.59 5.87
C VAL A 49 -16.87 -9.79 4.54
N TYR A 50 -16.21 -9.48 3.41
CA TYR A 50 -16.77 -9.70 2.07
C TYR A 50 -17.03 -11.18 1.78
N THR A 51 -16.16 -12.06 2.27
CA THR A 51 -16.38 -13.52 2.19
C THR A 51 -17.66 -13.92 2.92
N ALA A 52 -17.87 -13.43 4.14
CA ALA A 52 -19.07 -13.71 4.92
C ALA A 52 -20.34 -13.15 4.28
N ILE A 53 -20.27 -11.96 3.68
CA ILE A 53 -21.39 -11.35 2.94
C ILE A 53 -21.79 -12.22 1.74
N VAL A 54 -20.83 -12.72 0.95
CA VAL A 54 -21.11 -13.61 -0.18
C VAL A 54 -21.80 -14.90 0.28
N PHE A 55 -21.32 -15.53 1.35
CA PHE A 55 -21.98 -16.72 1.90
C PHE A 55 -23.40 -16.42 2.40
N THR A 56 -23.60 -15.28 3.03
CA THR A 56 -24.92 -14.86 3.51
C THR A 56 -25.88 -14.64 2.35
N MET A 57 -25.46 -13.92 1.31
CA MET A 57 -26.26 -13.72 0.10
C MET A 57 -26.63 -15.04 -0.57
N LYS A 58 -25.68 -15.98 -0.68
CA LYS A 58 -25.93 -17.32 -1.22
C LYS A 58 -26.96 -18.07 -0.37
N ASN A 59 -26.77 -18.12 0.94
CA ASN A 59 -27.66 -18.87 1.85
C ASN A 59 -29.08 -18.29 1.88
N ASN A 60 -29.22 -16.98 1.66
CA ASN A 60 -30.51 -16.30 1.56
C ASN A 60 -31.13 -16.35 0.15
N GLY A 61 -30.51 -17.03 -0.81
CA GLY A 61 -31.01 -17.14 -2.19
C GLY A 61 -30.92 -15.85 -3.01
N VAL A 62 -30.11 -14.87 -2.58
CA VAL A 62 -29.88 -13.62 -3.32
C VAL A 62 -28.99 -13.86 -4.55
N ILE A 63 -28.03 -14.78 -4.44
CA ILE A 63 -27.13 -15.19 -5.52
C ILE A 63 -27.06 -16.70 -5.62
N ASP A 64 -26.78 -17.20 -6.82
CA ASP A 64 -26.57 -18.63 -7.06
C ASP A 64 -25.15 -19.10 -6.67
N ASN A 65 -24.93 -20.43 -6.77
CA ASN A 65 -23.64 -21.03 -6.46
C ASN A 65 -22.50 -20.58 -7.38
N SER A 66 -22.79 -20.35 -8.65
CA SER A 66 -21.83 -19.87 -9.66
C SER A 66 -21.33 -18.47 -9.33
N THR A 67 -22.26 -17.56 -9.05
CA THR A 67 -22.00 -16.17 -8.67
C THR A 67 -21.24 -16.12 -7.34
N ALA A 68 -21.66 -16.91 -6.36
CA ALA A 68 -20.91 -17.03 -5.10
C ALA A 68 -19.47 -17.51 -5.35
N SER A 69 -19.28 -18.55 -6.16
CA SER A 69 -17.95 -19.09 -6.47
C SER A 69 -17.06 -18.07 -7.20
N TYR A 70 -17.65 -17.30 -8.13
CA TYR A 70 -16.98 -16.19 -8.80
C TYR A 70 -16.46 -15.18 -7.78
N PHE A 71 -17.30 -14.68 -6.88
CA PHE A 71 -16.87 -13.66 -5.91
C PHE A 71 -15.90 -14.21 -4.88
N ILE A 72 -16.09 -15.44 -4.37
CA ILE A 72 -15.14 -16.07 -3.44
C ILE A 72 -13.75 -16.18 -4.07
N SER A 73 -13.65 -16.57 -5.35
CA SER A 73 -12.37 -16.61 -6.06
C SER A 73 -11.71 -15.24 -6.15
N LYS A 74 -12.48 -14.18 -6.46
CA LYS A 74 -11.96 -12.81 -6.53
C LYS A 74 -11.52 -12.29 -5.16
N ILE A 75 -12.30 -12.55 -4.11
CA ILE A 75 -11.97 -12.15 -2.74
C ILE A 75 -10.70 -12.86 -2.26
N PHE A 76 -10.56 -14.15 -2.58
CA PHE A 76 -9.34 -14.89 -2.28
C PHE A 76 -8.11 -14.31 -3.00
N ALA A 77 -8.24 -13.95 -4.29
CA ALA A 77 -7.17 -13.29 -5.02
C ALA A 77 -6.76 -11.95 -4.36
N THR A 78 -7.74 -11.13 -3.95
CA THR A 78 -7.47 -9.88 -3.21
C THR A 78 -6.68 -10.14 -1.93
N LYS A 79 -7.07 -11.17 -1.16
CA LYS A 79 -6.38 -11.54 0.08
C LYS A 79 -4.90 -11.85 -0.17
N LEU A 80 -4.60 -12.67 -1.19
CA LEU A 80 -3.22 -13.00 -1.57
C LEU A 80 -2.43 -11.76 -2.02
N HIS A 81 -3.08 -10.82 -2.71
CA HIS A 81 -2.45 -9.55 -3.08
C HIS A 81 -2.11 -8.70 -1.86
N ILE A 82 -2.99 -8.63 -0.85
CA ILE A 82 -2.70 -7.91 0.40
C ILE A 82 -1.55 -8.59 1.16
N GLU A 83 -1.54 -9.92 1.24
CA GLU A 83 -0.42 -10.68 1.85
C GLU A 83 0.90 -10.37 1.14
N SER A 84 0.90 -10.32 -0.19
CA SER A 84 2.07 -9.93 -0.97
C SER A 84 2.54 -8.50 -0.68
N ILE A 85 1.61 -7.57 -0.39
CA ILE A 85 1.97 -6.20 0.00
C ILE A 85 2.59 -6.18 1.39
N LEU A 86 2.04 -6.92 2.35
CA LEU A 86 2.60 -7.05 3.70
C LEU A 86 4.02 -7.63 3.65
N ASP A 87 4.28 -8.62 2.79
CA ASP A 87 5.61 -9.18 2.57
C ASP A 87 6.60 -8.14 2.01
N ILE A 88 6.14 -7.28 1.09
CA ILE A 88 6.97 -6.19 0.55
C ILE A 88 7.32 -5.17 1.63
N ILE A 89 6.34 -4.79 2.47
CA ILE A 89 6.57 -3.89 3.61
C ILE A 89 7.57 -4.53 4.60
N PHE A 90 7.40 -5.82 4.89
CA PHE A 90 8.31 -6.55 5.77
C PHE A 90 9.72 -6.64 5.20
N PHE A 91 9.87 -6.97 3.92
CA PHE A 91 11.14 -7.00 3.21
C PHE A 91 11.84 -5.63 3.27
N TYR A 92 11.11 -4.56 2.96
CA TYR A 92 11.65 -3.20 3.00
C TYR A 92 12.13 -2.82 4.42
N ARG A 93 11.33 -3.13 5.45
CA ARG A 93 11.63 -2.83 6.85
C ARG A 93 12.94 -3.45 7.34
N HIS A 94 13.23 -4.66 6.90
CA HIS A 94 14.37 -5.47 7.36
C HIS A 94 15.55 -5.44 6.39
N SER A 95 15.43 -4.67 5.31
CA SER A 95 16.52 -4.47 4.37
C SER A 95 17.60 -3.55 4.95
N ASP A 96 18.86 -3.85 4.63
CA ASP A 96 20.00 -3.04 5.06
C ASP A 96 20.21 -1.84 4.11
N PHE A 97 20.07 -0.63 4.67
CA PHE A 97 20.28 0.62 3.96
C PHE A 97 21.64 1.28 4.25
N GLY A 98 22.56 0.58 4.92
CA GLY A 98 23.92 1.04 5.18
C GLY A 98 24.77 1.23 3.91
N ASN A 99 24.35 0.61 2.80
CA ASN A 99 24.97 0.77 1.48
C ASN A 99 23.99 1.43 0.49
N TYR A 100 24.41 2.52 -0.15
CA TYR A 100 23.58 3.27 -1.11
C TYR A 100 23.20 2.45 -2.36
N ASP A 101 24.10 1.63 -2.90
CA ASP A 101 23.79 0.77 -4.06
C ASP A 101 22.77 -0.31 -3.70
N ASN A 102 22.84 -0.83 -2.47
CA ASN A 102 21.85 -1.76 -1.96
C ASN A 102 20.49 -1.08 -1.79
N TYR A 103 20.48 0.13 -1.23
CA TYR A 103 19.28 0.95 -1.08
C TYR A 103 18.55 1.17 -2.40
N ILE A 104 19.27 1.56 -3.47
CA ILE A 104 18.66 1.76 -4.79
C ILE A 104 18.04 0.46 -5.32
N ARG A 105 18.75 -0.68 -5.23
CA ARG A 105 18.21 -1.97 -5.68
C ARG A 105 16.96 -2.40 -4.92
N ILE A 106 16.94 -2.20 -3.61
CA ILE A 106 15.77 -2.50 -2.77
C ILE A 106 14.59 -1.63 -3.17
N LEU A 107 14.83 -0.33 -3.43
CA LEU A 107 13.80 0.58 -3.88
C LEU A 107 13.23 0.22 -5.26
N GLU A 108 14.08 -0.11 -6.21
CA GLU A 108 13.66 -0.54 -7.54
C GLU A 108 12.80 -1.81 -7.46
N TYR A 109 13.24 -2.79 -6.66
CA TYR A 109 12.49 -4.02 -6.42
C TYR A 109 11.11 -3.75 -5.79
N VAL A 110 11.07 -2.98 -4.69
CA VAL A 110 9.82 -2.64 -3.99
C VAL A 110 8.87 -1.89 -4.91
N ASN A 111 9.34 -0.85 -5.60
CA ASN A 111 8.51 -0.06 -6.50
C ASN A 111 7.95 -0.89 -7.65
N SER A 112 8.78 -1.73 -8.28
CA SER A 112 8.34 -2.63 -9.37
C SER A 112 7.25 -3.59 -8.91
N ARG A 113 7.41 -4.19 -7.72
CA ARG A 113 6.42 -5.11 -7.15
C ARG A 113 5.11 -4.41 -6.80
N LEU A 114 5.17 -3.23 -6.19
CA LEU A 114 3.98 -2.43 -5.87
C LEU A 114 3.25 -1.96 -7.14
N ASP A 115 3.97 -1.64 -8.21
CA ASP A 115 3.37 -1.30 -9.51
C ASP A 115 2.60 -2.47 -10.12
N SER A 116 3.23 -3.65 -10.15
CA SER A 116 2.55 -4.86 -10.62
C SER A 116 1.28 -5.14 -9.82
N LEU A 117 1.33 -5.05 -8.49
CA LEU A 117 0.17 -5.29 -7.63
C LEU A 117 -0.93 -4.24 -7.82
N THR A 118 -0.55 -2.98 -7.99
CA THR A 118 -1.49 -1.89 -8.27
C THR A 118 -2.24 -2.14 -9.57
N SER A 119 -1.53 -2.51 -10.64
CA SER A 119 -2.15 -2.84 -11.93
C SER A 119 -3.08 -4.05 -11.84
N THR A 120 -2.68 -5.10 -11.12
CA THR A 120 -3.54 -6.28 -10.91
C THR A 120 -4.80 -5.95 -10.12
N LEU A 121 -4.69 -5.18 -9.03
CA LEU A 121 -5.83 -4.73 -8.23
C LEU A 121 -6.77 -3.83 -9.04
N ALA A 122 -6.23 -2.93 -9.87
CA ALA A 122 -7.01 -2.07 -10.75
C ALA A 122 -7.78 -2.89 -11.80
N LEU A 123 -7.12 -3.89 -12.43
CA LEU A 123 -7.76 -4.81 -13.36
C LEU A 123 -8.87 -5.61 -12.68
N GLN A 124 -8.62 -6.10 -11.46
CA GLN A 124 -9.63 -6.81 -10.69
C GLN A 124 -10.83 -5.92 -10.37
N ARG A 125 -10.59 -4.68 -9.93
CA ARG A 125 -11.65 -3.70 -9.67
C ARG A 125 -12.51 -3.46 -10.91
N GLN A 126 -11.89 -3.29 -12.07
CA GLN A 126 -12.62 -3.14 -13.34
C GLN A 126 -13.39 -4.41 -13.69
N THR A 127 -12.80 -5.59 -13.47
CA THR A 127 -13.46 -6.89 -13.71
C THR A 127 -14.71 -7.07 -12.85
N ILE A 128 -14.69 -6.62 -11.59
CA ILE A 128 -15.88 -6.65 -10.72
C ILE A 128 -16.93 -5.66 -11.22
N LYS A 129 -16.53 -4.45 -11.60
CA LYS A 129 -17.44 -3.40 -12.06
C LYS A 129 -18.17 -3.76 -13.36
N ASP A 130 -17.47 -4.38 -14.30
CA ASP A 130 -17.98 -4.64 -15.65
C ASP A 130 -18.40 -6.10 -15.88
N GLY A 131 -17.85 -7.03 -15.10
CA GLY A 131 -17.98 -8.47 -15.31
C GLY A 131 -18.72 -9.21 -14.22
N ALA A 132 -19.28 -8.50 -13.23
CA ALA A 132 -20.20 -9.10 -12.27
C ALA A 132 -21.51 -9.48 -12.97
N PRO A 133 -22.09 -10.67 -12.68
CA PRO A 133 -23.40 -11.05 -13.22
C PRO A 133 -24.47 -9.99 -12.94
N GLU A 134 -25.33 -9.71 -13.92
CA GLU A 134 -26.45 -8.79 -13.71
C GLU A 134 -27.58 -9.49 -12.95
N ILE A 135 -27.81 -9.06 -11.71
CA ILE A 135 -28.89 -9.57 -10.86
C ILE A 135 -29.69 -8.37 -10.36
N ASP A 136 -31.00 -8.38 -10.57
CA ASP A 136 -31.89 -7.32 -10.09
C ASP A 136 -32.18 -7.50 -8.59
N ASN A 137 -31.20 -7.14 -7.77
CA ASN A 137 -31.31 -7.18 -6.32
C ASN A 137 -30.50 -6.04 -5.68
N THR A 138 -31.14 -5.28 -4.80
CA THR A 138 -30.53 -4.12 -4.13
C THR A 138 -29.35 -4.50 -3.23
N ALA A 139 -29.44 -5.61 -2.49
CA ALA A 139 -28.35 -6.05 -1.61
C ALA A 139 -27.13 -6.51 -2.42
N TYR A 140 -27.36 -7.20 -3.54
CA TYR A 140 -26.32 -7.60 -4.46
C TYR A 140 -25.60 -6.39 -5.09
N ARG A 141 -26.36 -5.40 -5.58
CA ARG A 141 -25.79 -4.17 -6.16
C ARG A 141 -24.93 -3.42 -5.16
N ARG A 142 -25.44 -3.26 -3.93
CA ARG A 142 -24.69 -2.61 -2.85
C ARG A 142 -23.40 -3.36 -2.52
N PHE A 143 -23.43 -4.70 -2.50
CA PHE A 143 -22.21 -5.49 -2.31
C PHE A 143 -21.16 -5.22 -3.39
N ILE A 144 -21.55 -5.12 -4.67
CA ILE A 144 -20.62 -4.78 -5.76
C ILE A 144 -20.00 -3.41 -5.52
N GLU A 145 -20.82 -2.42 -5.18
CA GLU A 145 -20.37 -1.05 -4.90
C GLU A 145 -19.38 -1.03 -3.72
N ASP A 146 -19.76 -1.61 -2.59
CA ASP A 146 -18.96 -1.66 -1.37
C ASP A 146 -17.63 -2.41 -1.60
N TYR A 147 -17.65 -3.52 -2.34
CA TYR A 147 -16.43 -4.29 -2.64
C TYR A 147 -15.52 -3.57 -3.65
N THR A 148 -16.11 -2.89 -4.63
CA THR A 148 -15.36 -2.07 -5.61
C THR A 148 -14.71 -0.86 -4.93
N GLU A 149 -15.38 -0.26 -3.95
CA GLU A 149 -14.82 0.80 -3.11
C GLU A 149 -13.66 0.28 -2.25
N TYR A 150 -13.82 -0.89 -1.62
CA TYR A 150 -12.74 -1.53 -0.87
C TYR A 150 -11.49 -1.79 -1.70
N LEU A 151 -11.63 -2.33 -2.92
CA LEU A 151 -10.50 -2.45 -3.86
C LEU A 151 -9.86 -1.08 -4.16
N GLY A 152 -10.68 -0.03 -4.29
CA GLY A 152 -10.21 1.35 -4.44
C GLY A 152 -9.39 1.87 -3.24
N ARG A 153 -9.78 1.52 -2.01
CA ARG A 153 -9.03 1.85 -0.79
C ARG A 153 -7.68 1.14 -0.75
N ILE A 154 -7.61 -0.15 -1.11
CA ILE A 154 -6.34 -0.88 -1.19
C ILE A 154 -5.41 -0.21 -2.21
N ILE A 155 -5.90 0.09 -3.42
CA ILE A 155 -5.12 0.75 -4.48
C ILE A 155 -4.59 2.12 -3.99
N THR A 156 -5.43 2.90 -3.34
CA THR A 156 -5.03 4.19 -2.74
C THR A 156 -3.95 4.00 -1.69
N GLN A 157 -4.07 2.98 -0.83
CA GLN A 157 -3.08 2.69 0.21
C GLN A 157 -1.74 2.26 -0.39
N VAL A 158 -1.74 1.49 -1.48
CA VAL A 158 -0.51 1.14 -2.22
C VAL A 158 0.13 2.39 -2.82
N ALA A 159 -0.65 3.33 -3.35
CA ALA A 159 -0.12 4.59 -3.86
C ALA A 159 0.53 5.44 -2.76
N VAL A 160 -0.06 5.49 -1.56
CA VAL A 160 0.53 6.14 -0.38
C VAL A 160 1.84 5.48 0.02
N LEU A 161 1.86 4.15 0.12
CA LEU A 161 3.06 3.36 0.39
C LEU A 161 4.18 3.67 -0.62
N LYS A 162 3.84 3.67 -1.91
CA LYS A 162 4.78 3.97 -3.00
C LYS A 162 5.30 5.40 -2.93
N ALA A 163 4.44 6.38 -2.65
CA ALA A 163 4.82 7.79 -2.59
C ALA A 163 5.84 8.06 -1.48
N LYS A 164 5.69 7.38 -0.34
CA LYS A 164 6.64 7.48 0.76
C LYS A 164 7.97 6.76 0.43
N ALA A 165 7.93 5.70 -0.38
CA ALA A 165 9.11 4.91 -0.75
C ALA A 165 9.99 5.59 -1.82
N LYS A 166 9.74 6.86 -2.15
CA LYS A 166 10.56 7.68 -3.07
C LYS A 166 11.48 8.61 -2.29
#